data_AF-A0A950G8P6-F1
#
_entry.id   AF-A0A950G8P6-F1
#
_cell.length_a   1.000
_cell.length_b   1.000
_cell.length_c   1.000
_cell.angle_alpha   90.00
_cell.angle_beta   90.00
_cell.angle_gamma   90.00
#
_symmetry.space_group_name_H-M   'P 1'
#
loop_
_entity.id
_entity.type
_entity.pdbx_description
1 polymer ?
#
loop_
_entity_poly.entity_id
_entity_poly.type
_entity_poly.pdbx_seq_one_letter_code
_entity_poly.pdbx_strand_id
1 'polypeptide(L)'
;MSSAVASAVMPLLRRMDPERAHTLGLRALRFGLAGKLDADDPSLALEAFGRQLPNPLGLAAGFDKDAVAMAPLLRLGFGFVEAGTVTPRPQGGNPRPRLFRLAEDRAVINRMGFNNSGIEAFRRRLASVPRDAGLRGANVGINKEG
;
A
#
# COMPACT_ATOMS: atom_id res chain seq x y z
N MET A 1 -0.62 -11.10 13.06
CA MET A 1 0.75 -11.67 13.14
C MET A 1 1.59 -10.80 14.07
N SER A 2 2.36 -11.37 14.99
CA SER A 2 3.28 -10.59 15.81
C SER A 2 4.41 -9.98 14.96
N SER A 3 4.91 -8.80 15.32
CA SER A 3 6.08 -8.15 14.71
C SER A 3 7.30 -9.08 14.65
N ALA A 4 7.42 -10.00 15.61
CA ALA A 4 8.47 -11.01 15.65
C ALA A 4 8.38 -12.00 14.46
N VAL A 5 7.18 -12.47 14.13
CA VAL A 5 6.97 -13.40 13.01
C VAL A 5 7.19 -12.69 11.68
N ALA A 6 6.73 -11.43 11.55
CA ALA A 6 7.04 -10.61 10.38
C ALA A 6 8.55 -10.49 10.17
N SER A 7 9.29 -10.18 11.24
CA SER A 7 10.75 -10.03 11.21
C SER A 7 11.47 -11.32 10.86
N ALA A 8 11.00 -12.47 11.34
CA ALA A 8 11.57 -13.78 11.02
C ALA A 8 11.38 -14.18 9.55
N VAL A 9 10.25 -13.78 8.93
CA VAL A 9 9.94 -14.10 7.53
C VAL A 9 10.60 -13.12 6.55
N MET A 10 10.91 -11.89 6.98
CA MET A 10 11.48 -10.84 6.13
C MET A 10 12.76 -11.22 5.37
N PRO A 11 13.76 -11.93 5.96
CA PRO A 11 14.95 -12.39 5.23
C PRO A 11 14.60 -13.26 4.01
N LEU A 12 13.57 -14.11 4.12
CA LEU A 12 13.11 -14.95 3.01
C LEU A 12 12.48 -14.11 1.90
N LEU A 13 11.60 -13.16 2.27
CA LEU A 13 10.98 -12.22 1.32
C LEU A 13 12.00 -11.32 0.62
N ARG A 14 13.14 -11.05 1.27
CA ARG A 14 14.26 -10.29 0.69
C ARG A 14 15.00 -11.05 -0.40
N ARG A 15 14.98 -12.39 -0.38
CA ARG A 15 15.61 -13.25 -1.39
C ARG A 15 14.70 -13.61 -2.56
N MET A 16 13.43 -13.22 -2.51
CA MET A 16 12.45 -13.43 -3.59
C MET A 16 12.48 -12.28 -4.59
N ASP A 17 11.99 -12.54 -5.81
CA ASP A 17 11.62 -11.50 -6.76
C ASP A 17 10.77 -10.43 -6.04
N PRO A 18 11.11 -9.14 -6.15
CA PRO A 18 10.49 -8.10 -5.34
C PRO A 18 9.00 -7.90 -5.66
N GLU A 19 8.57 -8.12 -6.91
CA GLU A 19 7.15 -8.01 -7.29
C GLU A 19 6.34 -9.18 -6.72
N ARG A 20 6.91 -10.40 -6.71
CA ARG A 20 6.31 -11.57 -6.06
C ARG A 20 6.25 -11.40 -4.54
N ALA A 21 7.32 -10.94 -3.91
CA ALA A 21 7.37 -10.67 -2.47
C ALA A 21 6.32 -9.62 -2.07
N HIS A 22 6.20 -8.56 -2.85
CA HIS A 22 5.19 -7.52 -2.64
C HIS A 22 3.76 -8.06 -2.76
N THR A 23 3.49 -8.85 -3.80
CA THR A 23 2.17 -9.49 -4.01
C THR A 23 1.81 -10.42 -2.83
N LEU A 24 2.79 -11.20 -2.34
CA LEU A 24 2.59 -12.07 -1.19
C LEU A 24 2.31 -11.26 0.09
N GLY A 25 3.05 -10.17 0.31
CA GLY A 25 2.82 -9.25 1.42
C GLY A 25 1.40 -8.67 1.43
N LEU A 26 0.94 -8.14 0.30
CA LEU A 26 -0.43 -7.62 0.17
C LEU A 26 -1.50 -8.69 0.42
N ARG A 27 -1.28 -9.92 -0.07
CA ARG A 27 -2.18 -11.05 0.21
C ARG A 27 -2.22 -11.37 1.70
N ALA A 28 -1.07 -11.45 2.36
CA ALA A 28 -0.98 -11.70 3.78
C ALA A 28 -1.73 -10.62 4.59
N LEU A 29 -1.55 -9.33 4.24
CA LEU A 29 -2.30 -8.23 4.84
C LEU A 29 -3.81 -8.40 4.65
N ARG A 30 -4.26 -8.71 3.43
CA ARG A 30 -5.67 -8.93 3.11
C ARG A 30 -6.28 -10.09 3.90
N PHE A 31 -5.51 -11.14 4.19
CA PHE A 31 -5.93 -12.27 5.03
C PHE A 31 -5.84 -11.97 6.54
N GLY A 32 -5.56 -10.74 6.95
CA GLY A 32 -5.48 -10.37 8.36
C GLY A 32 -4.21 -10.86 9.06
N LEU A 33 -3.21 -11.30 8.28
CA LEU A 33 -1.89 -11.66 8.81
C LEU A 33 -1.03 -10.42 9.09
N ALA A 34 -1.61 -9.22 9.06
CA ALA A 34 -0.99 -8.00 9.55
C ALA A 34 -0.88 -8.01 11.09
N GLY A 35 0.05 -7.24 11.63
CA GLY A 35 -0.02 -6.83 13.03
C GLY A 35 -1.13 -5.79 13.26
N LYS A 36 -1.32 -5.40 14.51
CA LYS A 36 -2.01 -4.17 14.89
C LYS A 36 -1.06 -3.41 15.80
N LEU A 37 -0.88 -2.12 15.58
CA LEU A 37 -0.15 -1.26 16.52
C LEU A 37 -1.09 -0.71 17.59
N ASP A 38 -0.52 -0.37 18.74
CA ASP A 38 -1.21 0.35 19.79
C ASP A 38 -1.52 1.79 19.35
N ALA A 39 -2.28 2.52 20.18
CA ALA A 39 -2.60 3.92 19.89
C ALA A 39 -1.32 4.78 19.85
N ASP A 40 -1.30 5.76 18.94
CA ASP A 40 -0.22 6.74 18.85
C ASP A 40 -0.19 7.66 20.09
N ASP A 41 0.99 8.21 20.38
CA ASP A 41 1.13 9.26 21.38
C ASP A 41 0.35 10.51 20.94
N PRO A 42 -0.50 11.11 21.80
CA PRO A 42 -1.29 12.28 21.45
C PRO A 42 -0.47 13.48 20.94
N SER A 43 0.81 13.59 21.29
CA SER A 43 1.70 14.63 20.81
C SER A 43 2.03 14.55 19.32
N LEU A 44 1.78 13.40 18.67
CA LEU A 44 1.97 13.23 17.23
C LEU A 44 0.77 13.73 16.41
N ALA A 45 -0.36 14.01 17.05
CA ALA A 45 -1.59 14.40 16.37
C ALA A 45 -1.43 15.76 15.66
N LEU A 46 -1.98 15.86 14.45
CA LEU A 46 -1.90 17.05 13.62
C LEU A 46 -3.12 17.21 12.70
N GLU A 47 -3.36 18.43 12.24
CA GLU A 47 -4.35 18.71 11.20
C GLU A 47 -3.68 18.69 9.83
N ALA A 48 -4.19 17.88 8.92
CA ALA A 48 -3.78 17.86 7.51
C ALA A 48 -4.96 17.47 6.61
N PHE A 49 -5.02 18.03 5.41
CA PHE A 49 -6.09 17.74 4.44
C PHE A 49 -7.51 18.03 4.97
N GLY A 50 -7.64 18.99 5.91
CA GLY A 50 -8.90 19.29 6.61
C GLY A 50 -9.39 18.16 7.53
N ARG A 51 -8.47 17.33 8.04
CA ARG A 51 -8.73 16.18 8.89
C ARG A 51 -7.74 16.15 10.05
N GLN A 52 -8.20 15.69 11.21
CA GLN A 52 -7.30 15.30 12.29
C GLN A 52 -6.69 13.94 11.99
N LEU A 53 -5.36 13.89 11.99
CA LEU A 53 -4.57 12.68 11.89
C LEU A 53 -3.98 12.33 13.27
N PRO A 54 -3.93 11.04 13.65
CA PRO A 54 -3.34 10.62 14.92
C PRO A 54 -1.81 10.75 14.92
N ASN A 55 -1.18 10.73 13.75
CA ASN A 55 0.26 10.85 13.56
C ASN A 55 0.57 11.34 12.12
N PRO A 56 1.79 11.86 11.85
CA PRO A 56 2.17 12.40 10.54
C PRO A 56 2.65 11.35 9.53
N LEU A 57 2.57 10.05 9.84
CA LEU A 57 3.11 8.99 9.00
C LEU A 57 2.08 8.53 7.97
N GLY A 58 2.43 8.69 6.69
CA GLY A 58 1.63 8.23 5.56
C GLY A 58 2.24 7.05 4.83
N LEU A 59 1.40 6.16 4.28
CA LEU A 59 1.83 5.19 3.28
C LEU A 59 1.56 5.73 1.88
N ALA A 60 2.62 5.88 1.09
CA ALA A 60 2.56 6.43 -0.26
C ALA A 60 1.85 5.51 -1.26
N ALA A 61 1.30 6.13 -2.31
CA ALA A 61 0.78 5.42 -3.47
C ALA A 61 1.84 4.53 -4.14
N GLY A 62 1.36 3.59 -4.95
CA GLY A 62 2.17 2.57 -5.61
C GLY A 62 2.37 1.32 -4.76
N PHE A 63 2.12 1.38 -3.45
CA PHE A 63 2.11 0.20 -2.57
C PHE A 63 0.84 -0.63 -2.75
N ASP A 64 -0.34 -0.09 -2.46
CA ASP A 64 -1.62 -0.78 -2.71
C ASP A 64 -2.35 -0.15 -3.90
N LYS A 65 -1.91 -0.52 -5.11
CA LYS A 65 -2.44 0.06 -6.37
C LYS A 65 -3.93 -0.17 -6.59
N ASP A 66 -4.45 -1.21 -5.97
CA ASP A 66 -5.76 -1.77 -6.25
C ASP A 66 -6.70 -1.67 -5.05
N ALA A 67 -6.30 -0.98 -3.97
CA ALA A 67 -7.04 -0.83 -2.72
C ALA A 67 -7.43 -2.18 -2.06
N VAL A 68 -6.63 -3.23 -2.22
CA VAL A 68 -6.95 -4.59 -1.73
C VAL A 68 -6.66 -4.82 -0.24
N ALA A 69 -5.86 -3.95 0.38
CA ALA A 69 -5.35 -4.12 1.74
C ALA A 69 -5.40 -2.81 2.55
N MET A 70 -6.20 -1.83 2.14
CA MET A 70 -6.20 -0.51 2.78
C MET A 70 -6.61 -0.51 4.25
N ALA A 71 -7.66 -1.24 4.64
CA ALA A 71 -8.03 -1.38 6.05
C ALA A 71 -6.93 -2.02 6.91
N PRO A 72 -6.33 -3.17 6.55
CA PRO A 72 -5.22 -3.73 7.32
C PRO A 72 -3.97 -2.85 7.31
N LEU A 73 -3.71 -2.08 6.24
CA LEU A 73 -2.60 -1.12 6.20
C LEU A 73 -2.82 0.03 7.21
N LEU A 74 -4.01 0.60 7.30
CA LEU A 74 -4.32 1.62 8.32
C LEU A 74 -4.16 1.07 9.75
N ARG A 75 -4.52 -0.21 9.97
CA ARG A 75 -4.32 -0.89 11.26
C ARG A 75 -2.85 -1.09 11.65
N LEU A 76 -1.91 -0.91 10.72
CA LEU A 76 -0.47 -0.90 11.01
C LEU A 76 0.02 0.45 11.56
N GLY A 77 -0.87 1.41 11.83
CA GLY A 77 -0.55 2.67 12.52
C GLY A 77 -0.20 3.84 11.59
N PHE A 78 -0.42 3.72 10.28
CA PHE A 78 -0.32 4.89 9.40
C PHE A 78 -1.47 5.85 9.68
N GLY A 79 -1.16 7.14 9.89
CA GLY A 79 -2.17 8.20 10.02
C GLY A 79 -3.03 8.32 8.75
N PHE A 80 -2.45 8.05 7.58
CA PHE A 80 -3.20 7.91 6.33
C PHE A 80 -2.54 6.91 5.36
N VAL A 81 -3.35 6.35 4.46
CA VAL A 81 -2.89 5.46 3.39
C VAL A 81 -3.39 5.94 2.04
N GLU A 82 -2.48 6.08 1.06
CA GLU A 82 -2.82 6.41 -0.32
C GLU A 82 -2.78 5.17 -1.20
N ALA A 83 -3.92 4.80 -1.78
CA ALA A 83 -4.02 3.69 -2.73
C ALA A 83 -3.94 4.19 -4.18
N GLY A 84 -3.57 3.32 -5.12
CA GLY A 84 -3.34 3.67 -6.53
C GLY A 84 -1.84 3.69 -6.88
N THR A 85 -1.40 4.26 -8.00
CA THR A 85 -2.19 4.95 -9.03
C THR A 85 -3.12 3.99 -9.77
N VAL A 86 -4.42 4.31 -9.77
CA VAL A 86 -5.42 3.62 -10.58
C VAL A 86 -5.69 4.39 -11.87
N THR A 87 -5.99 3.69 -12.96
CA THR A 87 -6.34 4.27 -14.26
C THR A 87 -7.80 3.97 -14.60
N PRO A 88 -8.47 4.76 -15.47
CA PRO A 88 -9.86 4.50 -15.89
C PRO A 88 -10.08 3.06 -16.35
N ARG A 89 -9.23 2.55 -17.23
CA ARG A 89 -9.23 1.17 -17.72
C ARG A 89 -8.15 0.34 -17.04
N PRO A 90 -8.34 -0.97 -16.85
CA PRO A 90 -7.27 -1.86 -16.37
C PRO A 90 -6.08 -1.86 -17.32
N GLN A 91 -4.87 -2.01 -16.79
CA GLN A 91 -3.68 -2.23 -17.62
C GLN A 91 -2.64 -3.09 -16.91
N GLY A 92 -1.91 -3.90 -17.68
CA GLY A 92 -0.90 -4.84 -17.15
C GLY A 92 0.42 -4.17 -16.74
N GLY A 93 0.67 -2.95 -17.21
CA GLY A 93 1.92 -2.21 -17.05
C GLY A 93 3.04 -2.73 -17.95
N ASN A 94 4.29 -2.34 -17.65
CA ASN A 94 5.44 -2.68 -18.49
C ASN A 94 5.84 -4.17 -18.34
N PRO A 95 6.58 -4.75 -19.30
CA PRO A 95 7.13 -6.11 -19.18
C PRO A 95 8.04 -6.29 -17.95
N ARG A 96 8.09 -7.50 -17.40
CA ARG A 96 8.95 -7.88 -16.27
C ARG A 96 10.36 -8.29 -16.76
N PRO A 97 11.42 -8.14 -15.94
CA PRO A 97 11.46 -7.52 -14.61
C PRO A 97 11.41 -5.98 -14.68
N ARG A 98 10.69 -5.40 -13.71
CA ARG A 98 10.34 -3.97 -13.67
C ARG A 98 10.40 -3.34 -12.28
N LEU A 99 10.84 -4.10 -11.29
CA LEU A 99 11.06 -3.68 -9.91
C LEU A 99 12.38 -4.30 -9.45
N PHE A 100 13.27 -3.47 -8.91
CA PHE A 100 14.62 -3.87 -8.54
C PHE A 100 14.93 -3.31 -7.15
N ARG A 101 15.54 -4.12 -6.29
CA ARG A 101 16.01 -3.70 -4.96
C ARG A 101 17.52 -3.50 -5.01
N LEU A 102 17.98 -2.35 -4.56
CA LEU A 102 19.39 -2.02 -4.39
C LEU A 102 19.63 -2.00 -2.88
N ALA A 103 19.98 -3.17 -2.33
CA ALA A 103 19.98 -3.39 -0.89
C ALA A 103 21.03 -2.53 -0.17
N GLU A 104 22.21 -2.37 -0.78
CA GLU A 104 23.32 -1.57 -0.26
C GLU A 104 22.94 -0.09 -0.19
N ASP A 105 22.29 0.43 -1.23
CA ASP A 105 21.82 1.81 -1.31
C ASP A 105 20.51 2.07 -0.53
N ARG A 106 19.92 1.03 0.06
CA ARG A 106 18.57 1.07 0.66
C ARG A 106 17.53 1.65 -0.30
N ALA A 107 17.65 1.32 -1.60
CA ALA A 107 16.87 1.93 -2.67
C ALA A 107 16.06 0.90 -3.47
N VAL A 108 15.10 1.42 -4.22
CA VAL A 108 14.27 0.65 -5.15
C VAL A 108 14.14 1.42 -6.46
N ILE A 109 14.40 0.75 -7.58
CA ILE A 109 14.14 1.27 -8.92
C ILE A 109 12.93 0.54 -9.48
N ASN A 110 11.98 1.27 -10.08
CA ASN A 110 10.83 0.66 -10.72
C ASN A 110 10.47 1.35 -12.03
N ARG A 111 9.90 0.56 -12.94
CA ARG A 111 9.31 0.98 -14.21
C ARG A 111 7.99 0.27 -14.40
N MET A 112 7.09 0.39 -13.43
CA MET A 112 5.88 -0.44 -13.37
C MET A 112 4.86 -0.13 -14.48
N GLY A 113 4.74 1.15 -14.87
CA GLY A 113 3.78 1.59 -15.90
C GLY A 113 2.32 1.45 -15.46
N PHE A 114 1.97 1.92 -14.25
CA PHE A 114 0.60 1.89 -13.70
C PHE A 114 -0.17 0.57 -13.85
N ASN A 115 0.43 -0.57 -13.51
CA ASN A 115 -0.30 -1.84 -13.50
C ASN A 115 -1.42 -1.84 -12.44
N ASN A 116 -2.69 -1.95 -12.85
CA ASN A 116 -3.85 -1.92 -11.94
C ASN A 116 -5.11 -2.56 -12.58
N SER A 117 -6.12 -2.84 -11.76
CA SER A 117 -7.38 -3.50 -12.18
C SER A 117 -8.46 -2.53 -12.70
N GLY A 118 -8.14 -1.26 -12.93
CA GLY A 118 -9.07 -0.24 -13.40
C GLY A 118 -9.89 0.42 -12.27
N ILE A 119 -10.43 1.61 -12.57
CA ILE A 119 -11.08 2.48 -11.57
C ILE A 119 -12.33 1.86 -10.97
N GLU A 120 -13.07 1.05 -11.72
CA GLU A 120 -14.31 0.45 -11.26
C GLU A 120 -14.05 -0.62 -10.18
N ALA A 121 -13.04 -1.48 -10.38
CA ALA A 121 -12.63 -2.44 -9.36
C ALA A 121 -12.06 -1.75 -8.11
N PHE A 122 -11.23 -0.72 -8.32
CA PHE A 122 -10.67 0.10 -7.25
C PHE A 122 -11.75 0.79 -6.41
N ARG A 123 -12.73 1.43 -7.06
CA ARG A 123 -13.84 2.12 -6.39
C ARG A 123 -14.62 1.18 -5.48
N ARG A 124 -14.95 -0.03 -5.95
CA ARG A 124 -15.66 -1.03 -5.13
C ARG A 124 -14.87 -1.41 -3.88
N ARG A 125 -13.56 -1.63 -4.02
CA ARG A 125 -12.70 -2.01 -2.88
C ARG A 125 -12.52 -0.85 -1.91
N LEU A 126 -12.28 0.37 -2.41
CA LEU A 126 -12.18 1.58 -1.60
C LEU A 126 -13.49 1.84 -0.83
N ALA A 127 -14.65 1.67 -1.48
CA ALA A 127 -15.97 1.82 -0.85
C ALA A 127 -16.26 0.77 0.24
N SER A 128 -15.64 -0.42 0.17
CA SER A 128 -15.78 -1.46 1.21
C SER A 128 -14.94 -1.20 2.46
N VAL A 129 -14.05 -0.20 2.46
CA VAL A 129 -13.25 0.12 3.65
C VAL A 129 -14.12 0.86 4.68
N PRO A 130 -14.16 0.39 5.95
CA PRO A 130 -14.93 1.05 7.00
C PRO A 130 -14.59 2.54 7.12
N ARG A 131 -15.60 3.39 7.31
CA ARG A 131 -15.40 4.85 7.30
C ARG A 131 -14.44 5.32 8.38
N ASP A 132 -14.51 4.68 9.54
CA ASP A 132 -13.71 4.89 10.76
C ASP A 132 -12.31 4.26 10.71
N ALA A 133 -11.94 3.56 9.63
CA ALA A 133 -10.62 2.90 9.54
C ALA A 133 -9.43 3.88 9.47
N GLY A 134 -9.65 5.19 9.24
CA GLY A 134 -8.61 6.21 9.07
C GLY A 134 -8.66 6.92 7.71
N LEU A 135 -7.80 7.92 7.50
CA LEU A 135 -7.80 8.71 6.27
C LEU A 135 -7.27 7.90 5.07
N ARG A 136 -7.98 7.98 3.94
CA ARG A 136 -7.70 7.25 2.71
C ARG A 136 -7.51 8.22 1.55
N GLY A 137 -6.37 8.12 0.89
CA GLY A 137 -6.09 8.80 -0.37
C GLY A 137 -6.36 7.88 -1.57
N ALA A 138 -6.76 8.47 -2.68
CA ALA A 138 -6.93 7.78 -3.95
C ALA A 138 -6.12 8.49 -5.03
N ASN A 139 -5.03 7.85 -5.46
CA ASN A 139 -4.19 8.34 -6.53
C ASN A 139 -4.75 7.88 -7.88
N VAL A 140 -5.05 8.83 -8.77
CA VAL A 140 -5.65 8.57 -10.08
C VAL A 140 -4.72 9.06 -11.17
N GLY A 141 -4.52 8.23 -12.18
CA GLY A 141 -3.71 8.54 -13.36
C GLY A 141 -4.44 8.20 -14.65
N ILE A 142 -3.80 8.48 -15.77
CA ILE A 142 -4.33 8.20 -17.10
C ILE A 142 -3.73 6.89 -17.66
N ASN A 143 -4.51 6.18 -18.47
CA ASN A 143 -3.99 5.05 -19.24
C ASN A 143 -2.94 5.54 -20.25
N LYS A 144 -2.04 4.64 -20.68
CA LYS A 144 -0.97 4.99 -21.64
C LYS A 144 -1.49 5.55 -22.97
N GLU A 145 -2.68 5.11 -23.38
CA GLU A 145 -3.30 5.45 -24.67
C GLU A 145 -4.34 6.57 -24.58
N GLY A 146 -4.42 7.27 -23.44
CA GLY A 146 -5.52 8.19 -23.13
C GLY A 146 -6.83 7.48 -22.83
#